data_AF-T1KKQ7-F1
#
_entry.id   AF-T1KKQ7-F1
#
_cell.length_a   1.000
_cell.length_b   1.000
_cell.length_c   1.000
_cell.angle_alpha   90.00
_cell.angle_beta   90.00
_cell.angle_gamma   90.00
#
_symmetry.space_group_name_H-M   'P 1'
#
loop_
_entity.id
_entity.type
_entity.pdbx_description
1 polymer ?
#
loop_
_entity_poly.entity_id
_entity_poly.type
_entity_poly.pdbx_seq_one_letter_code
_entity_poly.pdbx_strand_id
1 'polypeptide(L)'
;MMNDNCVNSKHQNNFLSKNLLQRFSQALSIPDTNEFDEKVCNLVRQTEKLTIIFQVVRSGLDQTNIPTLNTFGYRRLKLIDWIITLTSLANLLRLVILIFNADEPLAFYLGDPLFRSKGRLPCLTWVSIGIIISVLVREFILYLEATGTFDVLSIWKACRDGFNQDNLRMNNRNIKRFRLSVYLISLNFHNVMIGIPIFLLILFFTPLLTNPWTYKVPRLAFFGSFWSITLVWQSIYLFDSVIGFAWYILCALAFHLFQLFDLLDSADLLLNKTEKMLCTDKEIQSFCLLIIRRLNSFELASRKLRYILLVYVLVYSFMGDVYIFLGVIVRVYSDFLANLIAIIGIFILPLLGFFGLVFGNCITKLDKLMIRLHQLTLKRKLSRSTMSKIWEIMDRVAGPYNGVKVGDFLTLEKTFFILFILENISTLMLFTVNIGPLIEQ
;
A
#
# COMPACT_ATOMS: atom_id res chain seq x y z
N MET A 1 40.43 -24.78 -27.42
CA MET A 1 39.39 -23.88 -27.97
C MET A 1 38.18 -23.67 -27.03
N MET A 2 38.29 -23.88 -25.72
CA MET A 2 37.14 -23.83 -24.79
C MET A 2 37.35 -22.91 -23.56
N ASN A 3 38.40 -22.08 -23.54
CA ASN A 3 38.71 -21.23 -22.38
C ASN A 3 38.50 -19.71 -22.62
N ASP A 4 38.35 -19.26 -23.87
CA ASP A 4 38.21 -17.82 -24.17
C ASP A 4 36.77 -17.30 -24.08
N ASN A 5 35.76 -18.17 -24.13
CA ASN A 5 34.35 -17.77 -24.05
C ASN A 5 33.85 -17.50 -22.61
N CYS A 6 34.57 -18.00 -21.58
CA CYS A 6 34.18 -17.80 -20.18
C CYS A 6 34.71 -16.46 -19.61
N VAL A 7 35.80 -15.94 -20.16
CA VAL A 7 36.38 -14.65 -19.75
C VAL A 7 35.57 -13.48 -20.34
N ASN A 8 35.08 -13.62 -21.58
CA ASN A 8 34.27 -12.59 -22.23
C ASN A 8 32.87 -12.42 -21.58
N SER A 9 32.23 -13.51 -21.13
CA SER A 9 30.92 -13.42 -20.46
C SER A 9 30.98 -12.76 -19.07
N LYS A 10 32.07 -12.98 -18.32
CA LYS A 10 32.32 -12.29 -17.04
C LYS A 10 32.60 -10.80 -17.22
N HIS A 11 33.32 -10.41 -18.27
CA HIS A 11 33.57 -8.99 -18.56
C HIS A 11 32.32 -8.25 -19.04
N GLN A 12 31.48 -8.90 -19.86
CA GLN A 12 30.19 -8.33 -20.30
C GLN A 12 29.18 -8.18 -19.15
N ASN A 13 29.08 -9.18 -18.25
CA ASN A 13 28.19 -9.10 -17.09
C ASN A 13 28.64 -8.02 -16.08
N ASN A 14 29.94 -7.81 -15.91
CA ASN A 14 30.48 -6.73 -15.06
C ASN A 14 30.32 -5.33 -15.68
N PHE A 15 30.30 -5.22 -17.01
CA PHE A 15 30.08 -3.96 -17.70
C PHE A 15 28.59 -3.58 -17.72
N LEU A 16 27.69 -4.54 -17.94
CA LEU A 16 26.25 -4.37 -17.84
C LEU A 16 25.80 -4.05 -16.41
N SER A 17 26.35 -4.73 -15.40
CA SER A 17 26.02 -4.44 -13.99
C SER A 17 26.52 -3.06 -13.56
N LYS A 18 27.72 -2.63 -13.99
CA LYS A 18 28.23 -1.28 -13.72
C LYS A 18 27.44 -0.20 -14.45
N ASN A 19 27.07 -0.41 -15.72
CA ASN A 19 26.26 0.55 -16.46
C ASN A 19 24.82 0.63 -15.92
N LEU A 20 24.25 -0.48 -15.44
CA LEU A 20 22.99 -0.46 -14.71
C LEU A 20 23.15 0.27 -13.38
N LEU A 21 24.20 -0.02 -12.60
CA LEU A 21 24.46 0.69 -11.34
C LEU A 21 24.69 2.19 -11.55
N GLN A 22 25.31 2.57 -12.67
CA GLN A 22 25.62 3.95 -13.05
C GLN A 22 24.39 4.68 -13.63
N ARG A 23 23.52 3.98 -14.36
CA ARG A 23 22.21 4.50 -14.76
C ARG A 23 21.27 4.61 -13.55
N PHE A 24 21.32 3.66 -12.62
CA PHE A 24 20.62 3.74 -11.34
C PHE A 24 21.19 4.87 -10.49
N SER A 25 22.51 5.10 -10.46
CA SER A 25 23.12 6.20 -9.70
C SER A 25 22.85 7.57 -10.31
N GLN A 26 22.77 7.68 -11.65
CA GLN A 26 22.35 8.89 -12.37
C GLN A 26 20.84 9.14 -12.23
N ALA A 27 20.00 8.10 -12.24
CA ALA A 27 18.58 8.19 -11.89
C ALA A 27 18.36 8.46 -10.39
N LEU A 28 19.30 8.06 -9.53
CA LEU A 28 19.37 8.42 -8.10
C LEU A 28 20.04 9.77 -7.84
N SER A 29 20.51 10.50 -8.85
CA SER A 29 20.95 11.87 -8.63
C SER A 29 19.70 12.67 -8.28
N ILE A 30 19.50 12.89 -6.97
CA ILE A 30 18.25 13.42 -6.46
C ILE A 30 18.13 14.85 -7.00
N PRO A 31 17.15 15.13 -7.86
CA PRO A 31 17.00 16.47 -8.43
C PRO A 31 16.73 17.43 -7.28
N ASP A 32 17.56 18.47 -7.19
CA ASP A 32 17.53 19.47 -6.11
C ASP A 32 17.22 20.86 -6.64
N THR A 33 16.20 20.91 -7.49
CA THR A 33 15.70 22.15 -8.07
C THR A 33 14.34 22.45 -7.48
N ASN A 34 14.04 23.75 -7.28
CA ASN A 34 12.70 24.21 -6.89
C ASN A 34 11.61 23.72 -7.87
N GLU A 35 11.99 23.51 -9.14
CA GLU A 35 11.13 22.91 -10.17
C GLU A 35 10.70 21.48 -9.82
N PHE A 36 11.62 20.67 -9.25
CA PHE A 36 11.26 19.32 -8.82
C PHE A 36 10.33 19.35 -7.61
N ASP A 37 10.52 20.27 -6.66
CA ASP A 37 9.58 20.48 -5.54
C ASP A 37 8.17 20.79 -6.02
N GLU A 38 8.04 21.72 -6.97
CA GLU A 38 6.76 22.08 -7.56
C GLU A 38 6.14 20.87 -8.27
N LYS A 39 6.94 20.10 -9.02
CA LYS A 39 6.48 18.87 -9.66
C LYS A 39 5.95 17.84 -8.67
N VAL A 40 6.63 17.63 -7.54
CA VAL A 40 6.18 16.71 -6.49
C VAL A 40 4.88 17.23 -5.86
N CYS A 41 4.82 18.51 -5.48
CA CYS A 41 3.63 19.10 -4.89
C CYS A 41 2.42 19.03 -5.83
N ASN A 42 2.62 19.30 -7.12
CA ASN A 42 1.58 19.19 -8.14
C ASN A 42 1.09 17.76 -8.30
N LEU A 43 2.00 16.77 -8.33
CA LEU A 43 1.62 15.36 -8.40
C LEU A 43 0.83 14.93 -7.16
N VAL A 44 1.27 15.31 -5.97
CA VAL A 44 0.55 15.03 -4.71
C VAL A 44 -0.84 15.63 -4.71
N ARG A 45 -0.99 16.88 -5.18
CA ARG A 45 -2.29 17.55 -5.34
C ARG A 45 -3.17 16.85 -6.37
N GLN A 46 -2.60 16.36 -7.47
CA GLN A 46 -3.34 15.60 -8.48
C GLN A 46 -3.82 14.25 -7.92
N THR A 47 -2.96 13.54 -7.19
CA THR A 47 -3.35 12.28 -6.52
C THR A 47 -4.42 12.53 -5.46
N GLU A 48 -4.30 13.58 -4.64
CA GLU A 48 -5.34 13.97 -3.68
C GLU A 48 -6.67 14.33 -4.37
N LYS A 49 -6.63 14.99 -5.53
CA LYS A 49 -7.85 15.23 -6.31
C LYS A 49 -8.50 13.92 -6.78
N LEU A 50 -7.70 12.94 -7.21
CA LEU A 50 -8.23 11.62 -7.56
C LEU A 50 -8.86 10.93 -6.36
N THR A 51 -8.24 10.98 -5.18
CA THR A 51 -8.82 10.37 -3.97
C THR A 51 -10.14 11.02 -3.58
N ILE A 52 -10.32 12.32 -3.80
CA ILE A 52 -11.61 13.00 -3.61
C ILE A 52 -12.62 12.61 -4.70
N ILE A 53 -12.21 12.55 -5.97
CA ILE A 53 -13.09 12.17 -7.10
C ILE A 53 -13.65 10.75 -6.92
N PHE A 54 -12.79 9.81 -6.52
CA PHE A 54 -13.18 8.42 -6.24
C PHE A 54 -13.76 8.23 -4.83
N GLN A 55 -14.00 9.32 -4.09
CA GLN A 55 -14.59 9.31 -2.74
C GLN A 55 -13.88 8.40 -1.74
N VAL A 56 -12.55 8.34 -1.83
CA VAL A 56 -11.71 7.67 -0.83
C VAL A 56 -11.81 8.41 0.51
N VAL A 57 -11.79 9.74 0.45
CA VAL A 57 -11.90 10.67 1.57
C VAL A 57 -12.79 11.82 1.12
N ARG A 58 -13.74 12.26 1.95
CA ARG A 58 -14.71 13.32 1.62
C ARG A 58 -14.05 14.69 1.57
N SER A 59 -13.11 14.96 2.48
CA SER A 59 -12.48 16.29 2.63
C SER A 59 -10.97 16.30 2.33
N GLY A 60 -10.43 15.20 1.79
CA GLY A 60 -8.99 15.07 1.55
C GLY A 60 -8.17 15.24 2.83
N LEU A 61 -7.09 16.03 2.76
CA LEU A 61 -6.20 16.31 3.91
C LEU A 61 -6.73 17.39 4.86
N ASP A 62 -7.77 18.13 4.49
CA ASP A 62 -8.33 19.24 5.27
C ASP A 62 -9.45 18.76 6.22
N GLN A 63 -9.11 17.86 7.14
CA GLN A 63 -10.08 17.22 8.04
C GLN A 63 -10.44 18.06 9.28
N THR A 64 -9.54 18.95 9.72
CA THR A 64 -9.68 19.70 10.99
C THR A 64 -10.15 21.15 10.83
N ASN A 65 -10.14 21.68 9.61
CA ASN A 65 -10.68 22.99 9.28
C ASN A 65 -11.71 22.81 8.18
N ILE A 66 -12.94 22.48 8.56
CA ILE A 66 -14.09 22.55 7.66
C ILE A 66 -14.75 23.92 7.91
N PRO A 67 -14.32 25.02 7.27
CA PRO A 67 -15.15 26.20 7.20
C PRO A 67 -16.37 25.80 6.38
N THR A 68 -17.48 25.52 7.06
CA THR A 68 -18.83 25.39 6.48
C THR A 68 -18.82 24.89 5.03
N LEU A 69 -18.48 23.61 4.83
CA LEU A 69 -18.60 22.93 3.54
C LEU A 69 -19.97 23.33 2.98
N ASN A 70 -20.00 24.11 1.88
CA ASN A 70 -21.23 24.57 1.25
C ASN A 70 -22.21 23.40 1.22
N THR A 71 -23.39 23.58 1.82
CA THR A 71 -24.40 22.52 2.05
C THR A 71 -24.68 21.67 0.80
N PHE A 72 -24.49 22.26 -0.38
CA PHE A 72 -24.58 21.64 -1.69
C PHE A 72 -23.49 20.58 -1.99
N GLY A 73 -22.22 20.84 -1.64
CA GLY A 73 -21.12 19.91 -1.84
C GLY A 73 -21.22 18.68 -0.94
N TYR A 74 -21.61 18.90 0.32
CA TYR A 74 -21.91 17.83 1.26
C TYR A 74 -23.09 16.95 0.78
N ARG A 75 -24.15 17.56 0.23
CA ARG A 75 -25.29 16.84 -0.35
C ARG A 75 -24.91 15.99 -1.57
N ARG A 76 -23.99 16.48 -2.42
CA ARG A 76 -23.47 15.72 -3.59
C ARG A 76 -22.63 14.53 -3.17
N LEU A 77 -21.72 14.69 -2.20
CA LEU A 77 -20.91 13.58 -1.67
C LEU A 77 -21.81 12.50 -1.05
N LYS A 78 -22.82 12.92 -0.29
CA LYS A 78 -23.84 12.03 0.28
C LYS A 78 -24.62 11.29 -0.81
N LEU A 79 -24.93 11.93 -1.94
CA LEU A 79 -25.66 11.30 -3.04
C LEU A 79 -24.84 10.23 -3.74
N ILE A 80 -23.58 10.50 -4.08
CA ILE A 80 -22.72 9.50 -4.74
C ILE A 80 -22.43 8.33 -3.79
N ASP A 81 -22.23 8.60 -2.49
CA ASP A 81 -22.11 7.55 -1.46
C ASP A 81 -23.33 6.62 -1.49
N TRP A 82 -24.54 7.19 -1.49
CA TRP A 82 -25.79 6.42 -1.59
C TRP A 82 -25.90 5.62 -2.89
N ILE A 83 -25.46 6.18 -4.03
CA ILE A 83 -25.46 5.45 -5.30
C ILE A 83 -24.51 4.25 -5.20
N ILE A 84 -23.28 4.44 -4.72
CA ILE A 84 -22.29 3.36 -4.58
C ILE A 84 -22.84 2.24 -3.68
N THR A 85 -23.42 2.59 -2.51
CA THR A 85 -24.01 1.61 -1.61
C THR A 85 -25.17 0.86 -2.25
N LEU A 86 -26.09 1.57 -2.93
CA LEU A 86 -27.26 0.96 -3.56
C LEU A 86 -26.88 0.07 -4.74
N THR A 87 -25.94 0.50 -5.61
CA THR A 87 -25.44 -0.33 -6.71
C THR A 87 -24.72 -1.57 -6.19
N SER A 88 -23.92 -1.41 -5.14
CA SER A 88 -23.19 -2.52 -4.51
C SER A 88 -24.15 -3.54 -3.92
N LEU A 89 -25.20 -3.09 -3.24
CA LEU A 89 -26.26 -3.96 -2.71
C LEU A 89 -27.02 -4.67 -3.84
N ALA A 90 -27.39 -3.95 -4.90
CA ALA A 90 -28.09 -4.51 -6.05
C ALA A 90 -27.27 -5.60 -6.75
N ASN A 91 -25.97 -5.34 -6.99
CA ASN A 91 -25.07 -6.34 -7.58
C ASN A 91 -24.80 -7.51 -6.63
N LEU A 92 -24.71 -7.28 -5.32
CA LEU A 92 -24.52 -8.36 -4.35
C LEU A 92 -25.75 -9.29 -4.32
N LEU A 93 -26.95 -8.72 -4.23
CA LEU A 93 -28.20 -9.50 -4.29
C LEU A 93 -28.30 -10.29 -5.59
N ARG A 94 -27.97 -9.65 -6.72
CA ARG A 94 -27.90 -10.31 -8.02
C ARG A 94 -26.95 -11.52 -8.01
N LEU A 95 -25.72 -11.35 -7.52
CA LEU A 95 -24.74 -12.44 -7.49
C LEU A 95 -25.18 -13.57 -6.56
N VAL A 96 -25.75 -13.26 -5.40
CA VAL A 96 -26.33 -14.24 -4.47
C VAL A 96 -27.43 -15.05 -5.15
N ILE A 97 -28.36 -14.40 -5.84
CA ILE A 97 -29.42 -15.10 -6.59
C ILE A 97 -28.83 -15.99 -7.68
N LEU A 98 -27.81 -15.52 -8.41
CA LEU A 98 -27.13 -16.32 -9.44
C LEU A 98 -26.37 -17.53 -8.87
N ILE A 99 -25.86 -17.44 -7.65
CA ILE A 99 -25.16 -18.53 -6.95
C ILE A 99 -26.15 -19.63 -6.53
N PHE A 100 -27.29 -19.25 -5.95
CA PHE A 100 -28.26 -20.21 -5.40
C PHE A 100 -29.30 -20.70 -6.41
N ASN A 101 -29.48 -20.00 -7.54
CA ASN A 101 -30.46 -20.37 -8.55
C ASN A 101 -29.79 -20.79 -9.88
N ALA A 102 -30.21 -21.95 -10.38
CA ALA A 102 -29.78 -22.54 -11.65
C ALA A 102 -30.78 -22.33 -12.79
N ASP A 103 -31.91 -21.65 -12.54
CA ASP A 103 -32.96 -21.41 -13.53
C ASP A 103 -32.43 -20.57 -14.71
N GLU A 104 -32.48 -21.15 -15.90
CA GLU A 104 -32.03 -20.52 -17.15
C GLU A 104 -32.69 -19.17 -17.46
N PRO A 105 -34.03 -19.00 -17.38
CA PRO A 105 -34.64 -17.71 -17.69
C PRO A 105 -34.17 -16.63 -16.71
N LEU A 106 -33.98 -16.98 -15.43
CA LEU A 106 -33.50 -16.05 -14.42
C LEU A 106 -32.05 -15.65 -14.68
N ALA A 107 -31.19 -16.60 -15.07
CA ALA A 107 -29.81 -16.33 -15.44
C ALA A 107 -29.69 -15.36 -16.63
N PHE A 108 -30.63 -15.38 -17.58
CA PHE A 108 -30.67 -14.42 -18.67
C PHE A 108 -31.02 -13.00 -18.21
N TYR A 109 -32.04 -12.83 -17.36
CA TYR A 109 -32.43 -11.49 -16.86
C TYR A 109 -31.43 -10.89 -15.88
N LEU A 110 -30.76 -11.73 -15.09
CA LEU A 110 -29.66 -11.33 -14.23
C LEU A 110 -28.34 -11.21 -15.01
N GLY A 111 -28.33 -11.45 -16.32
CA GLY A 111 -27.18 -11.21 -17.18
C GLY A 111 -25.93 -11.98 -16.75
N ASP A 112 -26.04 -13.28 -16.52
CA ASP A 112 -24.93 -14.13 -16.06
C ASP A 112 -23.80 -14.21 -17.10
N PRO A 113 -22.64 -13.56 -16.86
CA PRO A 113 -21.57 -13.54 -17.85
C PRO A 113 -20.89 -14.91 -18.02
N LEU A 114 -21.07 -15.81 -17.04
CA LEU A 114 -20.47 -17.14 -16.97
C LEU A 114 -21.50 -18.26 -17.19
N PHE A 115 -22.61 -17.94 -17.86
CA PHE A 115 -23.69 -18.88 -18.14
C PHE A 115 -23.16 -20.18 -18.77
N ARG A 116 -23.54 -21.33 -18.16
CA ARG A 116 -23.13 -22.69 -18.54
C ARG A 116 -21.61 -22.92 -18.64
N SER A 117 -20.80 -22.23 -17.83
CA SER A 117 -19.35 -22.43 -17.78
C SER A 117 -18.87 -23.25 -16.56
N LYS A 118 -17.78 -24.00 -16.74
CA LYS A 118 -17.19 -24.90 -15.71
C LYS A 118 -16.72 -24.16 -14.44
N GLY A 119 -16.37 -22.87 -14.56
CA GLY A 119 -15.86 -22.04 -13.45
C GLY A 119 -16.85 -21.00 -12.91
N ARG A 120 -18.14 -21.13 -13.24
CA ARG A 120 -19.19 -20.17 -12.88
C ARG A 120 -19.25 -19.90 -11.38
N LEU A 121 -19.45 -20.95 -10.57
CA LEU A 121 -19.68 -20.82 -9.14
C LEU A 121 -18.48 -20.23 -8.38
N PRO A 122 -17.23 -20.72 -8.56
CA PRO A 122 -16.07 -20.12 -7.90
C PRO A 122 -15.88 -18.64 -8.24
N CYS A 123 -16.05 -18.25 -9.50
CA CYS A 123 -15.93 -16.85 -9.91
C CYS A 123 -17.00 -15.95 -9.29
N LEU A 124 -18.27 -16.34 -9.36
CA LEU A 124 -19.36 -15.53 -8.80
C LEU A 124 -19.22 -15.38 -7.29
N THR A 125 -18.86 -16.46 -6.59
CA THR A 125 -18.58 -16.44 -5.15
C THR A 125 -17.42 -15.50 -4.82
N TRP A 126 -16.32 -15.59 -5.57
CA TRP A 126 -15.16 -14.74 -5.35
C TRP A 126 -15.45 -13.25 -5.58
N VAL A 127 -16.16 -12.91 -6.67
CA VAL A 127 -16.60 -11.53 -6.93
C VAL A 127 -17.51 -11.02 -5.81
N SER A 128 -18.42 -11.86 -5.31
CA SER A 128 -19.31 -11.51 -4.20
C SER A 128 -18.53 -11.20 -2.91
N ILE A 129 -17.58 -12.07 -2.54
CA ILE A 129 -16.69 -11.87 -1.39
C ILE A 129 -15.89 -10.57 -1.57
N GLY A 130 -15.33 -10.34 -2.76
CA GLY A 130 -14.56 -9.13 -3.07
C GLY A 130 -15.38 -7.84 -2.92
N ILE A 131 -16.65 -7.84 -3.33
CA ILE A 131 -17.57 -6.70 -3.14
C ILE A 131 -17.83 -6.49 -1.65
N ILE A 132 -18.15 -7.54 -0.89
CA ILE A 132 -18.42 -7.43 0.55
C ILE A 132 -17.20 -6.83 1.28
N ILE A 133 -16.02 -7.40 1.06
CA ILE A 133 -14.78 -6.92 1.71
C ILE A 133 -14.52 -5.47 1.35
N SER A 134 -14.61 -5.11 0.06
CA SER A 134 -14.33 -3.73 -0.38
C SER A 134 -15.33 -2.72 0.18
N VAL A 135 -16.62 -3.07 0.26
CA VAL A 135 -17.64 -2.21 0.89
C VAL A 135 -17.34 -2.04 2.38
N LEU A 136 -17.01 -3.10 3.10
CA LEU A 136 -16.66 -3.02 4.52
C LEU A 136 -15.42 -2.15 4.76
N VAL A 137 -14.38 -2.31 3.94
CA VAL A 137 -13.17 -1.48 4.01
C VAL A 137 -13.50 -0.02 3.73
N ARG A 138 -14.30 0.27 2.71
CA ARG A 138 -14.73 1.63 2.39
C ARG A 138 -15.50 2.28 3.53
N GLU A 139 -16.52 1.61 4.06
CA GLU A 139 -17.30 2.14 5.18
C GLU A 139 -16.44 2.34 6.43
N PHE A 140 -15.49 1.44 6.66
CA PHE A 140 -14.51 1.59 7.73
C PHE A 140 -13.61 2.83 7.53
N ILE A 141 -13.13 3.09 6.32
CA ILE A 141 -12.36 4.31 5.98
C ILE A 141 -13.20 5.56 6.24
N LEU A 142 -14.46 5.59 5.80
CA LEU A 142 -15.36 6.73 6.02
C LEU A 142 -15.69 6.94 7.50
N TYR A 143 -15.79 5.86 8.28
CA TYR A 143 -15.94 5.92 9.73
C TYR A 143 -14.69 6.50 10.41
N LEU A 144 -13.49 6.12 9.97
CA LEU A 144 -12.24 6.69 10.47
C LEU A 144 -12.14 8.19 10.15
N GLU A 145 -12.60 8.61 8.96
CA GLU A 145 -12.70 10.03 8.61
C GLU A 145 -13.66 10.76 9.55
N ALA A 146 -14.86 10.23 9.74
CA ALA A 146 -15.89 10.86 10.56
C ALA A 146 -15.49 11.00 12.03
N THR A 147 -14.66 10.11 12.54
CA THR A 147 -14.15 10.13 13.92
C THR A 147 -12.92 11.02 14.11
N GLY A 148 -12.39 11.64 13.05
CA GLY A 148 -11.17 12.46 13.10
C GLY A 148 -9.89 11.66 13.39
N THR A 149 -9.95 10.33 13.33
CA THR A 149 -8.78 9.49 13.64
C THR A 149 -7.68 9.59 12.57
N PHE A 150 -8.03 10.10 11.38
CA PHE A 150 -7.13 10.45 10.29
C PHE A 150 -6.23 11.67 10.53
N ASP A 151 -6.32 12.35 11.68
CA ASP A 151 -5.37 13.41 12.06
C ASP A 151 -3.90 12.98 11.96
N VAL A 152 -3.59 11.69 12.10
CA VAL A 152 -2.21 11.18 11.91
C VAL A 152 -1.74 11.36 10.46
N LEU A 153 -2.65 11.30 9.50
CA LEU A 153 -2.39 11.51 8.07
C LEU A 153 -2.34 13.00 7.71
N SER A 154 -2.87 13.89 8.57
CA SER A 154 -2.82 15.35 8.38
C SER A 154 -1.41 15.92 8.36
N ILE A 155 -0.42 15.16 8.86
CA ILE A 155 1.02 15.47 8.72
C ILE A 155 1.39 15.71 7.25
N TRP A 156 0.67 15.05 6.34
CA TRP A 156 0.84 15.19 4.90
C TRP A 156 0.41 16.56 4.34
N LYS A 157 -0.41 17.32 5.06
CA LYS A 157 -0.83 18.67 4.65
C LYS A 157 0.37 19.61 4.48
N ALA A 158 1.40 19.45 5.32
CA ALA A 158 2.64 20.20 5.18
C ALA A 158 3.35 19.92 3.84
N CYS A 159 3.26 18.69 3.31
CA CYS A 159 3.87 18.30 2.04
C CYS A 159 3.09 18.80 0.81
N ARG A 160 1.82 19.19 0.97
CA ARG A 160 0.98 19.73 -0.11
C ARG A 160 1.39 21.16 -0.51
N ASP A 161 1.88 21.92 0.45
CA ASP A 161 2.16 23.36 0.32
C ASP A 161 3.67 23.68 0.20
N GLY A 162 4.52 22.66 0.29
CA GLY A 162 5.95 22.76 0.04
C GLY A 162 6.81 21.95 1.03
N PHE A 163 7.96 21.46 0.58
CA PHE A 163 8.89 20.69 1.41
C PHE A 163 9.77 21.59 2.27
N ASN A 164 9.17 22.39 3.16
CA ASN A 164 9.89 23.29 4.04
C ASN A 164 10.61 22.54 5.17
N GLN A 165 11.87 22.91 5.41
CA GLN A 165 12.71 22.30 6.44
C GLN A 165 12.10 22.44 7.84
N ASP A 166 11.49 23.58 8.15
CA ASP A 166 10.88 23.85 9.46
C ASP A 166 9.64 23.01 9.72
N ASN A 167 8.88 22.70 8.67
CA ASN A 167 7.65 21.90 8.76
C ASN A 167 7.98 20.40 8.86
N LEU A 168 8.92 19.91 8.05
CA LEU A 168 9.30 18.50 7.99
C LEU A 168 10.25 18.10 9.12
N ARG A 169 11.01 19.08 9.64
CA ARG A 169 12.02 18.91 10.70
C ARG A 169 13.01 17.81 10.37
N MET A 170 13.59 17.86 9.18
CA MET A 170 14.61 16.94 8.69
C MET A 170 15.78 17.72 8.11
N ASN A 171 16.97 17.14 8.05
CA ASN A 171 18.11 17.71 7.34
C ASN A 171 17.88 17.68 5.82
N ASN A 172 18.48 18.63 5.09
CA ASN A 172 18.30 18.78 3.63
C ASN A 172 18.54 17.48 2.85
N ARG A 173 19.52 16.67 3.26
CA ARG A 173 19.78 15.37 2.62
C ARG A 173 18.60 14.41 2.72
N ASN A 174 17.95 14.35 3.88
CA ASN A 174 16.81 13.47 4.11
C ASN A 174 15.53 14.04 3.50
N ILE A 175 15.37 15.36 3.45
CA ILE A 175 14.29 16.02 2.71
C ILE A 175 14.35 15.65 1.23
N LYS A 176 15.53 15.75 0.60
CA LYS A 176 15.73 15.35 -0.81
C LYS A 176 15.30 13.91 -1.07
N ARG A 177 15.74 12.98 -0.23
CA ARG A 177 15.39 11.55 -0.36
C ARG A 177 13.90 11.30 -0.11
N PHE A 178 13.35 11.92 0.92
CA PHE A 178 11.93 11.84 1.23
C PHE A 178 11.07 12.33 0.07
N ARG A 179 11.40 13.50 -0.49
CA ARG A 179 10.74 14.06 -1.67
C ARG A 179 10.74 13.10 -2.86
N LEU A 180 11.88 12.49 -3.16
CA LEU A 180 11.98 11.50 -4.23
C LEU A 180 11.10 10.27 -3.93
N SER A 181 11.12 9.75 -2.70
CA SER A 181 10.28 8.62 -2.30
C SER A 181 8.79 8.94 -2.41
N VAL A 182 8.37 10.12 -1.97
CA VAL A 182 6.99 10.61 -2.10
C VAL A 182 6.59 10.72 -3.56
N TYR A 183 7.47 11.29 -4.40
CA TYR A 183 7.22 11.41 -5.83
C TYR A 183 7.00 10.04 -6.46
N LEU A 184 7.87 9.07 -6.18
CA LEU A 184 7.75 7.71 -6.70
C LEU A 184 6.47 7.02 -6.20
N ILE A 185 6.17 7.10 -4.90
CA ILE A 185 4.94 6.54 -4.33
C ILE A 185 3.73 7.17 -5.01
N SER A 186 3.65 8.51 -5.03
CA SER A 186 2.49 9.23 -5.58
C SER A 186 2.33 8.99 -7.08
N LEU A 187 3.42 8.87 -7.84
CA LEU A 187 3.40 8.58 -9.28
C LEU A 187 2.82 7.18 -9.54
N ASN A 188 3.27 6.18 -8.78
CA ASN A 188 2.76 4.82 -8.91
C ASN A 188 1.26 4.76 -8.59
N PHE A 189 0.85 5.33 -7.46
CA PHE A 189 -0.57 5.35 -7.08
C PHE A 189 -1.44 6.15 -8.04
N HIS A 190 -0.97 7.29 -8.52
CA HIS A 190 -1.67 8.09 -9.53
C HIS A 190 -1.93 7.28 -10.81
N ASN A 191 -0.88 6.64 -11.33
CA ASN A 191 -0.98 5.82 -12.54
C ASN A 191 -1.89 4.60 -12.34
N VAL A 192 -1.80 3.96 -11.16
CA VAL A 192 -2.66 2.83 -10.81
C VAL A 192 -4.13 3.26 -10.72
N MET A 193 -4.45 4.37 -10.05
CA MET A 193 -5.82 4.88 -9.95
C MET A 193 -6.42 5.24 -11.33
N ILE A 194 -5.62 5.75 -12.26
CA ILE A 194 -6.07 6.00 -13.64
C ILE A 194 -6.20 4.70 -14.45
N GLY A 195 -5.32 3.73 -14.20
CA GLY A 195 -5.29 2.46 -14.92
C GLY A 195 -6.39 1.47 -14.50
N ILE A 196 -6.82 1.50 -13.23
CA ILE A 196 -7.83 0.58 -12.67
C ILE A 196 -9.13 0.57 -13.47
N PRO A 197 -9.74 1.72 -13.82
CA PRO A 197 -10.96 1.74 -14.64
C PRO A 197 -10.84 0.94 -15.94
N ILE A 198 -9.75 1.14 -16.67
CA ILE A 198 -9.49 0.45 -17.94
C ILE A 198 -9.30 -1.04 -17.69
N PHE A 199 -8.54 -1.39 -16.66
CA PHE A 199 -8.27 -2.77 -16.28
C PHE A 199 -9.55 -3.52 -15.87
N LEU A 200 -10.38 -2.93 -15.02
CA LEU A 200 -11.64 -3.51 -14.56
C LEU A 200 -12.64 -3.67 -15.71
N LEU A 201 -12.68 -2.72 -16.64
CA LEU A 201 -13.49 -2.85 -17.84
C LEU A 201 -13.11 -4.11 -18.62
N ILE A 202 -11.81 -4.30 -18.89
CA ILE A 202 -11.32 -5.51 -19.58
C ILE A 202 -11.67 -6.76 -18.78
N LEU A 203 -11.41 -6.77 -17.47
CA LEU A 203 -11.62 -7.92 -16.60
C LEU A 203 -13.08 -8.39 -16.57
N PHE A 204 -14.05 -7.48 -16.41
CA PHE A 204 -15.47 -7.83 -16.28
C PHE A 204 -16.18 -8.04 -17.62
N PHE A 205 -15.75 -7.38 -18.71
CA PHE A 205 -16.33 -7.62 -20.03
C PHE A 205 -15.78 -8.88 -20.70
N THR A 206 -14.54 -9.29 -20.39
CA THR A 206 -13.92 -10.50 -20.97
C THR A 206 -14.81 -11.74 -20.83
N PRO A 207 -15.34 -12.09 -19.64
CA PRO A 207 -16.25 -13.22 -19.47
C PRO A 207 -17.46 -13.17 -20.41
N LEU A 208 -18.11 -12.00 -20.49
CA LEU A 208 -19.30 -11.80 -21.31
C LEU A 208 -19.01 -11.93 -22.81
N LEU A 209 -17.91 -11.34 -23.28
CA LEU A 209 -17.53 -11.31 -24.70
C LEU A 209 -16.99 -12.64 -25.21
N THR A 210 -16.39 -13.45 -24.34
CA THR A 210 -15.87 -14.77 -24.70
C THR A 210 -16.90 -15.87 -24.55
N ASN A 211 -18.07 -15.59 -23.95
CA ASN A 211 -19.12 -16.58 -23.78
C ASN A 211 -19.89 -16.78 -25.10
N PRO A 212 -19.89 -17.98 -25.68
CA PRO A 212 -20.59 -18.23 -26.95
C PRO A 212 -22.11 -18.06 -26.83
N TRP A 213 -22.69 -18.22 -25.63
CA TRP A 213 -24.13 -18.05 -25.40
C TRP A 213 -24.58 -16.59 -25.50
N THR A 214 -23.69 -15.64 -25.23
CA THR A 214 -23.97 -14.20 -25.38
C THR A 214 -24.41 -13.87 -26.81
N TYR A 215 -23.78 -14.47 -27.82
CA TYR A 215 -24.11 -14.24 -29.22
C TYR A 215 -25.34 -15.01 -29.70
N LYS A 216 -25.74 -16.08 -28.99
CA LYS A 216 -26.90 -16.91 -29.34
C LYS A 216 -28.19 -16.39 -28.71
N VAL A 217 -28.11 -15.76 -27.55
CA VAL A 217 -29.27 -15.30 -26.77
C VAL A 217 -29.22 -13.77 -26.62
N PRO A 218 -29.97 -13.01 -27.44
CA PRO A 218 -29.92 -11.54 -27.41
C PRO A 218 -30.25 -10.95 -26.03
N ARG A 219 -31.14 -11.62 -25.27
CA ARG A 219 -31.50 -11.20 -23.90
C ARG A 219 -30.28 -11.23 -22.97
N LEU A 220 -29.47 -12.29 -23.06
CA LEU A 220 -28.26 -12.44 -22.25
C LEU A 220 -27.23 -11.36 -22.60
N ALA A 221 -27.06 -11.04 -23.89
CA ALA A 221 -26.17 -9.96 -24.31
C ALA A 221 -26.60 -8.60 -23.75
N PHE A 222 -27.90 -8.27 -23.85
CA PHE A 222 -28.43 -6.99 -23.39
C PHE A 222 -28.33 -6.84 -21.87
N PHE A 223 -28.89 -7.78 -21.11
CA PHE A 223 -28.87 -7.72 -19.64
C PHE A 223 -27.45 -7.91 -19.09
N GLY A 224 -26.66 -8.81 -19.69
CA GLY A 224 -25.26 -9.00 -19.33
C GLY A 224 -24.44 -7.71 -19.50
N SER A 225 -24.62 -6.99 -20.61
CA SER A 225 -23.92 -5.72 -20.83
C SER A 225 -24.34 -4.65 -19.83
N PHE A 226 -25.65 -4.48 -19.61
CA PHE A 226 -26.19 -3.53 -18.63
C PHE A 226 -25.60 -3.78 -17.25
N TRP A 227 -25.69 -5.02 -16.79
CA TRP A 227 -25.19 -5.38 -15.47
C TRP A 227 -23.67 -5.30 -15.35
N SER A 228 -22.91 -5.69 -16.38
CA SER A 228 -21.45 -5.53 -16.39
C SER A 228 -21.04 -4.06 -16.29
N ILE A 229 -21.75 -3.13 -16.93
CA ILE A 229 -21.50 -1.68 -16.77
C ILE A 229 -21.66 -1.27 -15.30
N THR A 230 -22.77 -1.68 -14.66
CA THR A 230 -23.00 -1.34 -13.25
C THR A 230 -21.95 -1.95 -12.32
N LEU A 231 -21.50 -3.18 -12.61
CA LEU A 231 -20.50 -3.90 -11.85
C LEU A 231 -19.10 -3.28 -12.01
N VAL A 232 -18.73 -2.85 -13.22
CA VAL A 232 -17.48 -2.12 -13.48
C VAL A 232 -17.51 -0.78 -12.76
N TRP A 233 -18.60 -0.02 -12.90
CA TRP A 233 -18.75 1.29 -12.29
C TRP A 233 -18.58 1.23 -10.77
N GLN A 234 -19.31 0.36 -10.08
CA GLN A 234 -19.15 0.23 -8.62
C GLN A 234 -17.75 -0.25 -8.23
N SER A 235 -17.17 -1.18 -9.00
CA SER A 235 -15.87 -1.77 -8.67
C SER A 235 -14.77 -0.72 -8.77
N ILE A 236 -14.85 0.21 -9.72
CA ILE A 236 -13.91 1.34 -9.83
C ILE A 236 -13.85 2.10 -8.49
N TYR A 237 -15.00 2.58 -8.00
CA TYR A 237 -15.05 3.32 -6.74
C TYR A 237 -14.56 2.50 -5.55
N LEU A 238 -14.93 1.22 -5.49
CA LEU A 238 -14.51 0.33 -4.41
C LEU A 238 -12.99 0.08 -4.43
N PHE A 239 -12.41 -0.28 -5.57
CA PHE A 239 -10.97 -0.53 -5.67
C PHE A 239 -10.14 0.74 -5.47
N ASP A 240 -10.55 1.86 -6.06
CA ASP A 240 -9.87 3.15 -5.87
C ASP A 240 -9.95 3.64 -4.43
N SER A 241 -11.04 3.34 -3.69
CA SER A 241 -11.13 3.62 -2.25
C SER A 241 -10.03 2.92 -1.45
N VAL A 242 -9.79 1.64 -1.73
CA VAL A 242 -8.79 0.85 -1.00
C VAL A 242 -7.36 1.27 -1.39
N ILE A 243 -7.12 1.55 -2.67
CA ILE A 243 -5.81 1.93 -3.20
C ILE A 243 -5.44 3.36 -2.81
N GLY A 244 -6.38 4.31 -2.91
CA GLY A 244 -6.17 5.67 -2.45
C GLY A 244 -5.91 5.73 -0.93
N PHE A 245 -6.53 4.85 -0.15
CA PHE A 245 -6.26 4.79 1.28
C PHE A 245 -4.87 4.20 1.59
N ALA A 246 -4.45 3.18 0.85
CA ALA A 246 -3.09 2.64 0.94
C ALA A 246 -2.02 3.71 0.62
N TRP A 247 -2.27 4.61 -0.34
CA TRP A 247 -1.39 5.74 -0.64
C TRP A 247 -1.17 6.63 0.59
N TYR A 248 -2.23 7.04 1.30
CA TYR A 248 -2.11 7.85 2.52
C TYR A 248 -1.28 7.16 3.60
N ILE A 249 -1.53 5.87 3.84
CA ILE A 249 -0.79 5.07 4.83
C ILE A 249 0.70 5.02 4.47
N LEU A 250 1.03 4.73 3.20
CA LEU A 250 2.40 4.63 2.74
C LEU A 250 3.16 5.96 2.85
N CYS A 251 2.52 7.08 2.49
CA CYS A 251 3.10 8.40 2.65
C CYS A 251 3.36 8.73 4.13
N ALA A 252 2.43 8.41 5.03
CA ALA A 252 2.60 8.63 6.46
C ALA A 252 3.72 7.77 7.07
N LEU A 253 3.78 6.48 6.71
CA LEU A 253 4.86 5.59 7.15
C LEU A 253 6.22 6.01 6.59
N ALA A 254 6.28 6.44 5.33
CA ALA A 254 7.49 6.96 4.71
C ALA A 254 8.00 8.20 5.45
N PHE A 255 7.10 9.15 5.80
CA PHE A 255 7.46 10.33 6.58
C PHE A 255 8.17 9.96 7.89
N HIS A 256 7.60 9.04 8.68
CA HIS A 256 8.22 8.61 9.93
C HIS A 256 9.54 7.85 9.73
N LEU A 257 9.65 7.04 8.67
CA LEU A 257 10.91 6.37 8.33
C LEU A 257 12.03 7.38 8.04
N PHE A 258 11.75 8.43 7.28
CA PHE A 258 12.75 9.47 6.99
C PHE A 258 13.10 10.33 8.20
N GLN A 259 12.15 10.55 9.13
CA GLN A 259 12.46 11.19 10.42
C GLN A 259 13.42 10.34 11.26
N LEU A 260 13.34 9.01 11.18
CA LEU A 260 14.26 8.11 11.85
C LEU A 260 15.66 8.13 11.19
N PHE A 261 15.74 8.19 9.86
CA PHE A 261 17.04 8.38 9.18
C PHE A 261 17.71 9.69 9.57
N ASP A 262 16.92 10.74 9.76
CA ASP A 262 17.43 12.02 10.20
C ASP A 262 17.96 12.01 11.64
N LEU A 263 17.35 11.22 12.54
CA LEU A 263 17.91 10.98 13.88
C LEU A 263 19.26 10.27 13.81
N LEU A 264 19.40 9.28 12.92
CA LEU A 264 20.67 8.58 12.72
C LEU A 264 21.78 9.49 12.19
N ASP A 265 21.48 10.29 11.17
CA ASP A 265 22.44 11.25 10.63
C ASP A 265 22.87 12.27 11.70
N SER A 266 21.92 12.73 12.53
CA SER A 266 22.20 13.65 13.64
C SER A 266 23.07 12.99 14.73
N ALA A 267 22.82 11.72 15.06
CA ALA A 267 23.66 10.96 16.00
C ALA A 267 25.09 10.78 15.46
N ASP A 268 25.23 10.48 14.17
CA ASP A 268 26.54 10.34 13.50
C ASP A 268 27.32 11.67 13.51
N LEU A 269 26.64 12.81 13.28
CA LEU A 269 27.26 14.13 13.38
C LEU A 269 27.77 14.42 14.80
N LEU A 270 26.98 14.11 15.84
CA LEU A 270 27.39 14.30 17.24
C LEU A 270 28.57 13.40 17.65
N LEU A 271 28.63 12.18 17.10
CA LEU A 271 29.74 11.26 17.31
C LEU A 271 31.03 11.70 16.63
N ASN A 272 30.92 12.25 15.42
CA ASN A 272 32.07 12.62 14.59
C ASN A 272 32.62 14.03 14.87
N LYS A 273 31.90 14.87 15.64
CA LYS A 273 32.47 16.13 16.16
C LYS A 273 33.77 15.81 16.91
N THR A 274 34.90 16.34 16.47
CA THR A 274 36.20 16.14 17.14
C THR A 274 36.17 16.73 18.56
N GLU A 275 37.00 16.22 19.49
CA GLU A 275 37.11 16.73 20.86
C GLU A 275 37.37 18.25 20.95
N LYS A 276 37.98 18.83 19.91
CA LYS A 276 38.23 20.28 19.78
C LYS A 276 36.95 21.11 19.55
N MET A 277 35.89 20.53 19.02
CA MET A 277 34.57 21.15 18.89
C MET A 277 33.70 20.57 20.00
N LEU A 278 33.77 21.17 21.19
CA LEU A 278 33.05 20.71 22.39
C LEU A 278 31.55 20.58 22.10
N CYS A 279 31.09 19.34 21.94
CA CYS A 279 29.67 19.02 21.95
C CYS A 279 29.14 19.36 23.34
N THR A 280 28.27 20.36 23.43
CA THR A 280 27.77 20.84 24.73
C THR A 280 26.70 19.87 25.23
N ASP A 281 26.65 19.62 26.54
CA ASP A 281 25.61 18.77 27.17
C ASP A 281 24.18 19.21 26.78
N LYS A 282 23.98 20.52 26.56
CA LYS A 282 22.75 21.11 26.02
C LYS A 282 22.36 20.61 24.62
N GLU A 283 23.34 20.41 23.72
CA GLU A 283 23.08 19.87 22.37
C GLU A 283 22.60 18.43 22.44
N ILE A 284 23.19 17.63 23.35
CA ILE A 284 22.81 16.24 23.54
C ILE A 284 21.44 16.15 24.22
N GLN A 285 21.15 17.05 25.16
CA GLN A 285 19.83 17.15 25.79
C GLN A 285 18.75 17.53 24.78
N SER A 286 19.01 18.48 23.87
CA SER A 286 18.05 18.85 22.82
C SER A 286 17.83 17.69 21.84
N PHE A 287 18.90 16.95 21.51
CA PHE A 287 18.82 15.75 20.68
C PHE A 287 18.00 14.64 21.34
N CYS A 288 18.16 14.41 22.65
CA CYS A 288 17.35 13.44 23.41
C CYS A 288 15.86 13.81 23.38
N LEU A 289 15.52 15.09 23.58
CA LEU A 289 14.14 15.57 23.51
C LEU A 289 13.55 15.38 22.10
N LEU A 290 14.34 15.61 21.06
CA LEU A 290 13.95 15.39 19.68
C LEU A 290 13.65 13.91 19.39
N ILE A 291 14.51 13.00 19.87
CA ILE A 291 14.29 11.54 19.75
C ILE A 291 12.98 11.15 20.43
N ILE A 292 12.78 11.53 21.69
CA ILE A 292 11.57 11.20 22.46
C ILE A 292 10.32 11.69 21.72
N ARG A 293 10.33 12.93 21.23
CA ARG A 293 9.18 13.49 20.49
C ARG A 293 8.86 12.71 19.22
N ARG A 294 9.88 12.35 18.44
CA ARG A 294 9.71 11.61 17.18
C ARG A 294 9.25 10.17 17.43
N LEU A 295 9.84 9.48 18.41
CA LEU A 295 9.43 8.12 18.78
C LEU A 295 8.00 8.09 19.34
N ASN A 296 7.59 9.06 20.18
CA ASN A 296 6.21 9.19 20.64
C ASN A 296 5.22 9.34 19.48
N SER A 297 5.55 10.18 18.49
CA SER A 297 4.70 10.39 17.31
C SER A 297 4.61 9.13 16.46
N PHE A 298 5.73 8.42 16.26
CA PHE A 298 5.77 7.19 15.50
C PHE A 298 5.01 6.06 16.20
N GLU A 299 5.18 5.89 17.50
CA GLU A 299 4.45 4.88 18.28
C GLU A 299 2.94 5.11 18.23
N LEU A 300 2.50 6.38 18.35
CA LEU A 300 1.09 6.74 18.21
C LEU A 300 0.55 6.37 16.81
N ALA A 301 1.31 6.67 15.75
CA ALA A 301 0.94 6.33 14.38
C ALA A 301 0.89 4.81 14.17
N SER A 302 1.93 4.08 14.60
CA SER A 302 2.01 2.62 14.52
C SER A 302 0.84 1.96 15.25
N ARG A 303 0.51 2.41 16.47
CA ARG A 303 -0.62 1.90 17.25
C ARG A 303 -1.97 2.12 16.57
N LYS A 304 -2.18 3.29 15.95
CA LYS A 304 -3.43 3.59 15.23
C LYS A 304 -3.55 2.81 13.91
N LEU A 305 -2.42 2.56 13.23
CA LEU A 305 -2.40 1.87 11.94
C LEU A 305 -2.29 0.35 12.06
N ARG A 306 -1.91 -0.22 13.22
CA ARG A 306 -1.57 -1.66 13.34
C ARG A 306 -2.66 -2.61 12.82
N TYR A 307 -3.92 -2.38 13.18
CA TYR A 307 -5.01 -3.26 12.75
C TYR A 307 -5.43 -3.00 11.31
N ILE A 308 -5.24 -1.78 10.82
CA ILE A 308 -5.44 -1.46 9.41
C ILE A 308 -4.43 -2.24 8.57
N LEU A 309 -3.14 -2.17 8.95
CA LEU A 309 -2.08 -2.93 8.29
C LEU A 309 -2.32 -4.44 8.36
N LEU A 310 -2.83 -4.96 9.49
CA LEU A 310 -3.23 -6.36 9.61
C LEU A 310 -4.28 -6.76 8.57
N VAL A 311 -5.36 -5.98 8.46
CA VAL A 311 -6.42 -6.23 7.49
C VAL A 311 -5.87 -6.19 6.06
N TYR A 312 -5.04 -5.19 5.73
CA TYR A 312 -4.40 -5.11 4.42
C TYR A 312 -3.52 -6.33 4.14
N VAL A 313 -2.62 -6.70 5.05
CA VAL A 313 -1.71 -7.84 4.85
C VAL A 313 -2.50 -9.13 4.67
N LEU A 314 -3.46 -9.43 5.55
CA LEU A 314 -4.23 -10.67 5.49
C LEU A 314 -5.12 -10.76 4.23
N VAL A 315 -5.88 -9.71 3.94
CA VAL A 315 -6.80 -9.69 2.79
C VAL A 315 -6.02 -9.81 1.48
N TYR A 316 -4.98 -8.99 1.29
CA TYR A 316 -4.23 -9.02 0.03
C TYR A 316 -3.35 -10.26 -0.14
N SER A 317 -2.82 -10.83 0.95
CA SER A 317 -2.13 -12.11 0.93
C SER A 317 -3.07 -13.23 0.48
N PHE A 318 -4.22 -13.36 1.16
CA PHE A 318 -5.22 -14.36 0.82
C PHE A 318 -5.78 -14.18 -0.60
N MET A 319 -6.05 -12.94 -1.02
CA MET A 319 -6.47 -12.66 -2.40
C MET A 319 -5.40 -13.06 -3.41
N GLY A 320 -4.11 -12.81 -3.13
CA GLY A 320 -3.00 -13.24 -3.97
C GLY A 320 -2.98 -14.74 -4.16
N ASP A 321 -3.07 -15.51 -3.07
CA ASP A 321 -3.10 -16.97 -3.11
C ASP A 321 -4.32 -17.51 -3.88
N VAL A 322 -5.51 -16.95 -3.62
CA VAL A 322 -6.73 -17.35 -4.34
C VAL A 322 -6.62 -17.02 -5.83
N TYR A 323 -6.04 -15.88 -6.21
CA TYR A 323 -5.84 -15.56 -7.62
C TYR A 323 -4.86 -16.50 -8.31
N ILE A 324 -3.75 -16.86 -7.67
CA ILE A 324 -2.84 -17.85 -8.25
C ILE A 324 -3.52 -19.21 -8.35
N PHE A 325 -4.27 -19.61 -7.33
CA PHE A 325 -5.03 -20.86 -7.35
C PHE A 325 -6.06 -20.90 -8.48
N LEU A 326 -6.91 -19.87 -8.60
CA LEU A 326 -7.93 -19.80 -9.66
C LEU A 326 -7.32 -19.68 -11.06
N GLY A 327 -6.22 -18.94 -11.21
CA GLY A 327 -5.59 -18.68 -12.50
C GLY A 327 -4.70 -19.81 -13.00
N VAL A 328 -3.85 -20.37 -12.13
CA VAL A 328 -2.84 -21.37 -12.51
C VAL A 328 -3.35 -22.80 -12.38
N ILE A 329 -4.05 -23.10 -11.29
CA ILE A 329 -4.45 -24.48 -10.94
C ILE A 329 -5.84 -24.78 -11.48
N VAL A 330 -6.85 -24.02 -11.08
CA VAL A 330 -8.24 -24.23 -11.52
C VAL A 330 -8.43 -23.87 -13.00
N ARG A 331 -7.61 -22.95 -13.52
CA ARG A 331 -7.70 -22.43 -14.90
C ARG A 331 -9.12 -21.96 -15.22
N VAL A 332 -9.61 -20.99 -14.47
CA VAL A 332 -11.02 -20.62 -14.55
C VAL A 332 -11.41 -20.05 -15.93
N TYR A 333 -12.44 -20.66 -16.50
CA TYR A 333 -13.23 -20.20 -17.63
C TYR A 333 -12.52 -20.12 -18.99
N SER A 334 -11.57 -19.20 -19.17
CA SER A 334 -10.81 -19.05 -20.41
C SER A 334 -9.33 -18.84 -20.11
N ASP A 335 -8.45 -19.32 -20.98
CA ASP A 335 -7.00 -19.19 -20.79
C ASP A 335 -6.57 -17.74 -20.61
N PHE A 336 -7.21 -16.82 -21.33
CA PHE A 336 -6.94 -15.39 -21.20
C PHE A 336 -7.32 -14.87 -19.80
N LEU A 337 -8.53 -15.17 -19.32
CA LEU A 337 -8.97 -14.74 -17.99
C LEU A 337 -8.13 -15.39 -16.89
N ALA A 338 -7.85 -16.69 -17.00
CA ALA A 338 -7.03 -17.44 -16.06
C ALA A 338 -5.61 -16.87 -15.97
N ASN A 339 -4.98 -16.60 -17.11
CA ASN A 339 -3.66 -15.96 -17.16
C ASN A 339 -3.69 -14.54 -16.55
N LEU A 340 -4.73 -13.75 -16.85
CA LEU A 340 -4.88 -12.41 -16.29
C LEU A 340 -4.97 -12.45 -14.77
N ILE A 341 -5.81 -13.34 -14.22
CA ILE A 341 -5.97 -13.51 -12.78
C ILE A 341 -4.67 -14.01 -12.13
N ALA A 342 -3.99 -14.98 -12.75
CA ALA A 342 -2.70 -15.48 -12.26
C ALA A 342 -1.64 -14.36 -12.18
N ILE A 343 -1.56 -13.52 -13.22
CA ILE A 343 -0.63 -12.38 -13.25
C ILE A 343 -0.91 -11.43 -12.09
N ILE A 344 -2.18 -11.11 -11.81
CA ILE A 344 -2.56 -10.26 -10.66
C ILE A 344 -2.04 -10.88 -9.36
N GLY A 345 -2.32 -12.16 -9.11
CA GLY A 345 -1.88 -12.84 -7.90
C GLY A 345 -0.36 -12.83 -7.72
N ILE A 346 0.37 -13.11 -8.80
CA ILE A 346 1.85 -13.10 -8.82
C ILE A 346 2.42 -11.71 -8.54
N PHE A 347 1.73 -10.62 -8.89
CA PHE A 347 2.20 -9.26 -8.58
C PHE A 347 1.83 -8.81 -7.16
N ILE A 348 0.67 -9.20 -6.63
CA ILE A 348 0.22 -8.76 -5.29
C ILE A 348 1.17 -9.26 -4.19
N LEU A 349 1.56 -10.53 -4.21
CA LEU A 349 2.34 -11.13 -3.13
C LEU A 349 3.75 -10.52 -2.99
N PRO A 350 4.56 -10.37 -4.06
CA PRO A 350 5.87 -9.73 -3.96
C PRO A 350 5.78 -8.25 -3.57
N LEU A 351 4.74 -7.53 -3.99
CA LEU A 351 4.53 -6.14 -3.58
C LEU A 351 4.32 -6.03 -2.07
N LEU A 352 3.49 -6.91 -1.50
CA LEU A 352 3.23 -6.94 -0.06
C LEU A 352 4.47 -7.38 0.73
N GLY A 353 5.21 -8.34 0.20
CA GLY A 353 6.50 -8.74 0.75
C GLY A 353 7.55 -7.61 0.71
N PHE A 354 7.64 -6.89 -0.41
CA PHE A 354 8.56 -5.76 -0.57
C PHE A 354 8.22 -4.62 0.40
N PHE A 355 6.92 -4.34 0.61
CA PHE A 355 6.47 -3.43 1.66
C PHE A 355 7.01 -3.85 3.03
N GLY A 356 6.84 -5.12 3.40
CA GLY A 356 7.36 -5.66 4.65
C GLY A 356 8.88 -5.52 4.78
N LEU A 357 9.65 -5.74 3.70
CA LEU A 357 11.10 -5.57 3.67
C LEU A 357 11.52 -4.11 3.90
N VAL A 358 10.89 -3.17 3.20
CA VAL A 358 11.21 -1.73 3.30
C VAL A 358 10.96 -1.21 4.72
N PHE A 359 9.79 -1.52 5.28
CA PHE A 359 9.42 -1.07 6.63
C PHE A 359 10.04 -1.92 7.73
N GLY A 360 10.45 -3.16 7.45
CA GLY A 360 11.27 -3.97 8.35
C GLY A 360 12.67 -3.38 8.59
N ASN A 361 13.14 -2.53 7.69
CA ASN A 361 14.37 -1.75 7.92
C ASN A 361 14.22 -0.72 9.06
N CYS A 362 13.00 -0.35 9.46
CA CYS A 362 12.77 0.55 10.60
C CYS A 362 13.43 0.01 11.87
N ILE A 363 13.24 -1.28 12.19
CA ILE A 363 13.81 -1.89 13.40
C ILE A 363 15.33 -1.87 13.35
N THR A 364 15.93 -2.31 12.25
CA THR A 364 17.40 -2.24 12.11
C THR A 364 17.95 -0.82 12.28
N LYS A 365 17.16 0.20 11.93
CA LYS A 365 17.56 1.60 12.02
C LYS A 365 17.41 2.12 13.45
N LEU A 366 16.42 1.64 14.18
CA LEU A 366 16.29 1.83 15.63
C LEU A 366 17.46 1.17 16.38
N ASP A 367 17.83 -0.07 16.03
CA ASP A 367 18.99 -0.75 16.64
C ASP A 367 20.29 0.04 16.41
N LYS A 368 20.48 0.55 15.19
CA LYS A 368 21.62 1.42 14.89
C LYS A 368 21.60 2.68 15.74
N LEU A 369 20.43 3.29 15.94
CA LEU A 369 20.30 4.48 16.77
C LEU A 369 20.71 4.17 18.22
N MET A 370 20.27 3.03 18.76
CA MET A 370 20.68 2.55 20.08
C MET A 370 22.21 2.39 20.18
N ILE A 371 22.84 1.76 19.20
CA ILE A 371 24.31 1.59 19.17
C ILE A 371 25.01 2.96 19.15
N ARG A 372 24.51 3.92 18.36
CA ARG A 372 25.10 5.27 18.29
C ARG A 372 24.93 6.04 19.60
N LEU A 373 23.77 5.94 20.24
CA LEU A 373 23.52 6.52 21.56
C LEU A 373 24.45 5.91 22.62
N HIS A 374 24.65 4.60 22.59
CA HIS A 374 25.60 3.94 23.48
C HIS A 374 27.04 4.47 23.27
N GLN A 375 27.48 4.57 22.01
CA GLN A 375 28.79 5.15 21.67
C GLN A 375 28.93 6.61 22.15
N LEU A 376 27.85 7.40 22.11
CA LEU A 376 27.86 8.78 22.60
C LEU A 376 28.10 8.82 24.11
N THR A 377 27.48 7.93 24.88
CA THR A 377 27.69 7.85 26.34
C THR A 377 29.12 7.44 26.70
N LEU A 378 29.75 6.57 25.92
CA LEU A 378 31.12 6.11 26.17
C LEU A 378 32.18 7.16 25.79
N LYS A 379 31.97 7.89 24.69
CA LYS A 379 32.96 8.83 24.15
C LYS A 379 32.92 10.22 24.80
N ARG A 380 31.86 10.58 25.50
CA ARG A 380 31.64 11.95 25.99
C ARG A 380 31.48 11.98 27.51
N LYS A 381 32.04 13.02 28.13
CA LYS A 381 31.78 13.35 29.54
C LYS A 381 30.42 14.04 29.66
N LEU A 382 29.36 13.25 29.79
CA LEU A 382 27.99 13.74 29.93
C LEU A 382 27.63 13.96 31.41
N SER A 383 26.67 14.85 31.67
CA SER A 383 26.09 14.93 33.00
C SER A 383 25.30 13.67 33.32
N ARG A 384 25.20 13.33 34.62
CA ARG A 384 24.42 12.15 35.07
C ARG A 384 22.96 12.21 34.61
N SER A 385 22.37 13.41 34.57
CA SER A 385 21.01 13.65 34.08
C SER A 385 20.88 13.32 32.58
N THR A 386 21.79 13.82 31.75
CA THR A 386 21.77 13.54 30.30
C THR A 386 22.01 12.06 30.03
N MET A 387 22.95 11.45 30.74
CA MET A 387 23.22 10.02 30.65
C MET A 387 21.95 9.23 31.00
N SER A 388 21.31 9.49 32.14
CA SER A 388 20.06 8.80 32.54
C SER A 388 18.98 8.87 31.45
N LYS A 389 18.81 10.01 30.78
CA LYS A 389 17.85 10.15 29.68
C LYS A 389 18.23 9.34 28.45
N ILE A 390 19.52 9.25 28.12
CA ILE A 390 19.97 8.41 27.00
C ILE A 390 19.69 6.94 27.30
N TRP A 391 19.92 6.50 28.54
CA TRP A 391 19.62 5.13 28.97
C TRP A 391 18.12 4.82 28.89
N GLU A 392 17.25 5.75 29.33
CA GLU A 392 15.79 5.64 29.15
C GLU A 392 15.39 5.51 27.67
N ILE A 393 16.00 6.32 26.80
CA ILE A 393 15.75 6.23 25.35
C ILE A 393 16.22 4.88 24.79
N MET A 394 17.40 4.40 25.20
CA MET A 394 17.92 3.11 24.74
C MET A 394 17.03 1.95 25.18
N ASP A 395 16.59 1.94 26.43
CA ASP A 395 15.64 0.96 26.95
C ASP A 395 14.31 1.02 26.19
N ARG A 396 13.81 2.23 25.97
CA ARG A 396 12.62 2.44 25.17
C ARG A 396 12.79 1.91 23.75
N VAL A 397 13.89 2.20 23.06
CA VAL A 397 14.18 1.78 21.67
C VAL A 397 14.32 0.25 21.55
N ALA A 398 14.88 -0.40 22.57
CA ALA A 398 14.97 -1.86 22.63
C ALA A 398 13.64 -2.56 22.97
N GLY A 399 12.65 -1.81 23.46
CA GLY A 399 11.35 -2.34 23.84
C GLY A 399 10.56 -2.95 22.67
N PRO A 400 9.65 -3.93 22.95
CA PRO A 400 8.88 -4.67 21.93
C PRO A 400 7.80 -3.82 21.23
N TYR A 401 7.71 -2.54 21.57
CA TYR A 401 6.70 -1.62 21.05
C TYR A 401 7.19 -0.84 19.84
N ASN A 402 8.48 -0.91 19.49
CA ASN A 402 9.01 -0.15 18.37
C ASN A 402 9.01 -0.94 17.07
N GLY A 403 8.75 -0.20 16.00
CA GLY A 403 8.61 -0.75 14.65
C GLY A 403 7.19 -0.57 14.12
N VAL A 404 7.02 -0.95 12.86
CA VAL A 404 5.69 -0.97 12.23
C VAL A 404 5.02 -2.28 12.63
N LYS A 405 3.91 -2.18 13.36
CA LYS A 405 3.16 -3.34 13.84
C LYS A 405 2.06 -3.74 12.87
N VAL A 406 1.86 -5.04 12.73
CA VAL A 406 0.78 -5.68 11.97
C VAL A 406 -0.10 -6.41 13.00
N GLY A 407 -1.14 -5.72 13.45
CA GLY A 407 -1.96 -6.15 14.57
C GLY A 407 -1.18 -6.23 15.88
N ASP A 408 -1.57 -7.18 16.73
CA ASP A 408 -0.82 -7.53 17.95
C ASP A 408 0.08 -8.76 17.76
N PHE A 409 0.07 -9.33 16.54
CA PHE A 409 0.70 -10.62 16.25
C PHE A 409 2.15 -10.48 15.79
N LEU A 410 2.43 -9.46 14.98
CA LEU A 410 3.71 -9.37 14.28
C LEU A 410 4.23 -7.93 14.20
N THR A 411 5.53 -7.79 14.40
CA THR A 411 6.27 -6.56 14.07
C THR A 411 7.01 -6.81 12.76
N LEU A 412 6.95 -5.84 11.83
CA LEU A 412 7.66 -5.97 10.56
C LEU A 412 9.16 -5.98 10.80
N GLU A 413 9.77 -7.14 10.57
CA GLU A 413 11.22 -7.37 10.60
C GLU A 413 11.73 -7.69 9.19
N LYS A 414 13.05 -7.74 9.00
CA LYS A 414 13.63 -8.16 7.71
C LYS A 414 13.31 -9.60 7.35
N THR A 415 13.15 -10.46 8.36
CA THR A 415 12.77 -11.87 8.23
C THR A 415 11.33 -12.03 7.75
N PHE A 416 10.47 -11.02 7.94
CA PHE A 416 9.07 -11.05 7.53
C PHE A 416 8.92 -11.40 6.06
N PHE A 417 9.74 -10.84 5.16
CA PHE A 417 9.64 -11.13 3.73
C PHE A 417 9.79 -12.63 3.41
N ILE A 418 10.77 -13.28 4.05
CA ILE A 418 11.06 -14.70 3.83
C ILE A 418 9.94 -15.56 4.41
N LEU A 419 9.52 -15.26 5.65
CA LEU A 419 8.42 -15.98 6.31
C LEU A 419 7.11 -15.81 5.54
N PHE A 420 6.81 -14.59 5.09
CA PHE A 420 5.62 -14.27 4.32
C PHE A 420 5.56 -15.05 3.00
N ILE A 421 6.66 -15.08 2.23
CA ILE A 421 6.70 -15.87 1.00
C ILE A 421 6.53 -17.36 1.29
N LEU A 422 7.22 -17.88 2.31
CA LEU A 422 7.14 -19.29 2.69
C LEU A 422 5.70 -19.67 3.06
N GLU A 423 5.03 -18.86 3.87
CA GLU A 423 3.67 -19.08 4.33
C GLU A 423 2.65 -19.05 3.18
N ASN A 424 2.77 -18.11 2.23
CA ASN A 424 1.90 -18.07 1.04
C ASN A 424 2.14 -19.28 0.13
N ILE A 425 3.40 -19.68 -0.10
CA ILE A 425 3.71 -20.89 -0.89
C ILE A 425 3.14 -22.15 -0.20
N SER A 426 3.28 -22.27 1.12
CA SER A 426 2.70 -23.38 1.89
C SER A 426 1.17 -23.39 1.82
N THR A 427 0.53 -22.22 1.91
CA THR A 427 -0.93 -22.08 1.80
C THR A 427 -1.42 -22.47 0.41
N LEU A 428 -0.74 -22.00 -0.64
CA LEU A 428 -1.03 -22.37 -2.02
C LEU A 428 -0.84 -23.87 -2.25
N MET A 429 0.22 -24.46 -1.72
CA MET A 429 0.44 -25.91 -1.79
C MET A 429 -0.70 -26.67 -1.08
N LEU A 430 -1.17 -26.19 0.07
CA LEU A 430 -2.29 -26.77 0.80
C LEU A 430 -3.58 -26.72 -0.02
N PHE A 431 -3.88 -25.62 -0.71
CA PHE A 431 -5.01 -25.54 -1.63
C PHE A 431 -4.86 -26.49 -2.82
N THR A 432 -3.67 -26.54 -3.43
CA THR A 432 -3.39 -27.44 -4.56
C THR A 432 -3.65 -28.89 -4.18
N VAL A 433 -3.11 -29.35 -3.05
CA VAL A 433 -3.17 -30.76 -2.65
C VAL A 433 -4.55 -31.17 -2.18
N ASN A 434 -5.25 -30.32 -1.41
CA ASN A 434 -6.54 -30.70 -0.83
C ASN A 434 -7.74 -30.39 -1.73
N ILE A 435 -7.67 -29.32 -2.52
CA ILE A 435 -8.80 -28.84 -3.33
C ILE A 435 -8.61 -29.21 -4.80
N GLY A 436 -7.36 -29.22 -5.31
CA GLY A 436 -7.08 -29.58 -6.70
C GLY A 436 -7.73 -30.89 -7.16
N PRO A 437 -7.55 -32.01 -6.43
CA PRO A 437 -8.15 -33.29 -6.78
C PRO A 437 -9.69 -33.31 -6.80
N LEU A 438 -10.34 -32.42 -6.03
CA LEU A 438 -11.80 -32.29 -5.97
C LEU A 438 -12.38 -31.54 -7.18
N ILE A 439 -11.55 -30.87 -7.97
CA ILE A 439 -11.95 -30.07 -9.14
C ILE A 439 -11.77 -30.85 -10.46
N GLU A 440 -10.91 -31.86 -10.47
CA GLU A 440 -10.69 -32.75 -11.61
C GLU A 440 -11.72 -33.88 -11.74
N GLN A 441 -12.47 -34.16 -10.67
CA GLN A 441 -13.66 -35.02 -10.67
C GLN A 441 -14.90 -34.22 -11.11
#